data_AF-A0A537GL39-F1
#
_entry.id   AF-A0A537GL39-F1
#
_cell.length_a   1.000
_cell.length_b   1.000
_cell.length_c   1.000
_cell.angle_alpha   90.00
_cell.angle_beta   90.00
_cell.angle_gamma   90.00
#
_symmetry.space_group_name_H-M   'P 1'
#
loop_
_entity.id
_entity.type
_entity.pdbx_description
1 polymer ?
#
loop_
_entity_poly.entity_id
_entity_poly.type
_entity_poly.pdbx_seq_one_letter_code
_entity_poly.pdbx_strand_id
1 'polypeptide(L)'
;MRAQLADGEPRSAREILDANALVDFVPLKMIVTELEGENISVELDDQARDNLVSWRKYPFDRVIAVGADRAFVESAVRASGLQSDIVKVESLSLFVQSVLCKIGTEAPGVIAKIGNRLRGVGLKSYRTPVKL
;
A
#
# COMPACT_ATOMS: atom_id res chain seq x y z
N MET A 1 4.53 13.71 9.29
CA MET A 1 3.55 12.59 9.17
C MET A 1 2.10 12.99 9.49
N ARG A 2 1.73 13.43 10.72
CA ARG A 2 0.34 13.83 11.06
C ARG A 2 -0.24 14.89 10.12
N ALA A 3 0.49 15.99 9.91
CA ALA A 3 0.08 17.06 9.01
C ALA A 3 -0.09 16.57 7.55
N GLN A 4 0.77 15.67 7.08
CA GLN A 4 0.80 15.23 5.67
C GLN A 4 -0.20 14.11 5.33
N LEU A 5 -0.53 13.24 6.28
CA LEU A 5 -1.29 12.01 6.03
C LEU A 5 -2.59 11.88 6.83
N ALA A 6 -2.79 12.74 7.83
CA ALA A 6 -3.97 12.73 8.69
C ALA A 6 -4.52 14.14 8.96
N ASP A 7 -4.23 15.10 8.08
CA ASP A 7 -4.78 16.46 8.12
C ASP A 7 -4.57 17.16 9.48
N GLY A 8 -3.50 16.82 10.20
CA GLY A 8 -3.18 17.35 11.53
C GLY A 8 -3.96 16.74 12.68
N GLU A 9 -4.87 15.79 12.44
CA GLU A 9 -5.65 15.13 13.49
C GLU A 9 -4.74 14.38 14.49
N PRO A 10 -5.13 14.31 15.78
CA PRO A 10 -4.36 13.67 16.83
C PRO A 10 -4.47 12.13 16.78
N ARG A 11 -4.12 11.54 15.64
CA ARG A 11 -4.05 10.09 15.45
C ARG A 11 -2.69 9.53 15.89
N SER A 12 -2.69 8.29 16.34
CA SER A 12 -1.46 7.54 16.62
C SER A 12 -0.69 7.27 15.31
N ALA A 13 0.62 7.03 15.43
CA ALA A 13 1.43 6.67 14.26
C ALA A 13 0.87 5.45 13.53
N ARG A 14 0.42 4.44 14.28
CA ARG A 14 -0.15 3.21 13.74
C ARG A 14 -1.41 3.44 12.93
N GLU A 15 -2.35 4.23 13.44
CA GLU A 15 -3.58 4.58 12.71
C GLU A 15 -3.28 5.33 11.41
N ILE A 16 -2.26 6.19 11.41
CA ILE A 16 -1.84 6.93 10.21
C ILE A 16 -1.25 5.96 9.18
N LEU A 17 -0.41 5.01 9.60
CA LEU A 17 0.17 4.01 8.71
C LEU A 17 -0.92 3.12 8.09
N ASP A 18 -1.80 2.57 8.93
CA ASP A 18 -2.89 1.68 8.50
C ASP A 18 -3.86 2.38 7.54
N ALA A 19 -4.19 3.65 7.78
CA ALA A 19 -5.09 4.43 6.93
C ALA A 19 -4.48 4.87 5.58
N ASN A 20 -3.17 4.75 5.40
CA ASN A 20 -2.45 5.21 4.21
C ASN A 20 -1.70 4.08 3.48
N ALA A 21 -2.06 2.82 3.71
CA ALA A 21 -1.43 1.64 3.10
C ALA A 21 0.09 1.55 3.33
N LEU A 22 0.58 2.17 4.41
CA LEU A 22 1.99 2.17 4.75
C LEU A 22 2.29 0.92 5.58
N VAL A 23 2.96 -0.03 4.93
CA VAL A 23 3.45 -1.25 5.55
C VAL A 23 4.97 -1.27 5.47
N ASP A 24 5.60 -2.16 6.23
CA ASP A 24 7.05 -2.27 6.24
C ASP A 24 7.60 -2.47 4.82
N PHE A 25 8.75 -1.86 4.56
CA PHE A 25 9.48 -1.93 3.29
C PHE A 25 8.78 -1.27 2.08
N VAL A 26 7.66 -0.56 2.27
CA VAL A 26 7.10 0.30 1.21
C VAL A 26 8.11 1.41 0.89
N PRO A 27 8.48 1.58 -0.40
CA PRO A 27 9.41 2.62 -0.81
C PRO A 27 8.76 3.99 -0.63
N LEU A 28 9.40 4.87 0.14
CA LEU A 28 8.98 6.25 0.32
C LEU A 28 10.12 7.18 -0.05
N LYS A 29 9.78 8.23 -0.79
CA LYS A 29 10.70 9.32 -1.06
C LYS A 29 10.39 10.45 -0.08
N MET A 30 11.46 10.92 0.56
CA MET A 30 11.40 11.87 1.67
C MET A 30 12.31 13.05 1.35
N ILE A 31 11.94 14.22 1.85
CA ILE A 31 12.72 15.46 1.83
C ILE A 31 13.20 15.71 3.25
N VAL A 32 14.51 15.95 3.40
CA VAL A 32 15.08 16.41 4.68
C VAL A 32 14.71 17.88 4.86
N THR A 33 14.04 18.19 5.96
CA THR A 33 13.61 19.56 6.27
C THR A 33 14.52 20.24 7.28
N GLU A 34 15.12 19.47 8.19
CA GLU A 34 15.98 19.99 9.25
C GLU A 34 17.00 18.94 9.70
N LEU A 35 18.17 19.41 10.14
CA LEU A 35 19.26 18.62 10.69
C LEU A 35 19.68 19.23 12.03
N GLU A 36 19.48 18.49 13.11
CA GLU A 36 19.86 18.89 14.47
C GLU A 36 20.78 17.82 15.09
N GLY A 37 22.09 17.98 14.91
CA GLY A 37 23.07 16.99 15.37
C GLY A 37 22.86 15.65 14.66
N GLU A 38 22.49 14.61 15.42
CA GLU A 38 22.17 13.28 14.90
C GLU A 38 20.68 13.13 14.52
N ASN A 39 19.84 14.11 14.85
CA ASN A 39 18.42 14.10 14.53
C ASN A 39 18.16 14.67 13.14
N ILE A 40 17.30 13.99 12.38
CA ILE A 40 16.90 14.39 11.04
C ILE A 40 15.38 14.50 11.02
N SER A 41 14.87 15.68 10.68
CA SER A 41 13.45 15.87 10.37
C SER A 41 13.22 15.62 8.89
N VAL A 42 12.18 14.85 8.58
CA VAL A 42 11.82 14.51 7.20
C VAL A 42 10.34 14.66 6.94
N GLU A 43 10.03 15.01 5.70
CA GLU A 43 8.69 15.06 5.16
C GLU A 43 8.58 14.19 3.92
N LEU A 44 7.40 13.64 3.65
CA LEU A 44 7.14 13.00 2.35
C LEU A 44 7.31 14.04 1.24
N ASP A 45 7.95 13.65 0.14
CA ASP A 45 7.90 14.49 -1.06
C ASP A 45 6.47 14.56 -1.60
N ASP A 46 6.16 15.63 -2.32
CA ASP A 46 4.81 15.91 -2.82
C ASP A 46 4.25 14.74 -3.64
N GLN A 47 5.06 14.10 -4.49
CA GLN A 47 4.61 13.01 -5.33
C GLN A 47 4.31 11.75 -4.50
N ALA A 48 5.16 11.40 -3.52
CA ALA A 48 4.89 10.27 -2.64
C ALA A 48 3.62 10.51 -1.80
N ARG A 49 3.46 11.70 -1.22
CA ARG A 49 2.25 12.08 -0.49
C ARG A 49 1.01 11.96 -1.37
N ASP A 50 1.02 12.58 -2.54
CA ASP A 50 -0.15 12.63 -3.42
C ASP A 50 -0.54 11.24 -3.91
N ASN A 51 0.44 10.35 -4.16
CA ASN A 51 0.19 8.95 -4.48
C ASN A 51 -0.56 8.23 -3.35
N LEU A 52 -0.08 8.35 -2.10
CA LEU A 52 -0.73 7.73 -0.94
C LEU A 52 -2.14 8.29 -0.72
N VAL A 53 -2.29 9.60 -0.78
CA VAL A 53 -3.59 10.27 -0.60
C VAL A 53 -4.56 9.91 -1.73
N SER A 54 -4.07 9.70 -2.95
CA SER A 54 -4.91 9.34 -4.11
C SER A 54 -5.64 8.01 -3.90
N TRP A 55 -5.06 7.06 -3.16
CA TRP A 55 -5.69 5.76 -2.91
C TRP A 55 -6.91 5.86 -2.00
N ARG A 56 -7.07 6.96 -1.27
CA ARG A 56 -8.26 7.24 -0.46
C ARG A 56 -9.41 7.84 -1.27
N LYS A 57 -9.17 8.25 -2.52
CA LYS A 57 -10.18 8.91 -3.38
C LYS A 57 -11.22 7.93 -3.92
N TYR A 58 -10.88 6.65 -4.01
CA TYR A 58 -11.73 5.64 -4.62
C TYR A 58 -11.87 4.42 -3.71
N PRO A 59 -13.05 3.76 -3.68
CA PRO A 59 -13.36 2.65 -2.77
C PRO A 59 -12.78 1.33 -3.28
N PHE A 60 -11.51 1.31 -3.66
CA PHE A 60 -10.82 0.11 -4.11
C PHE A 60 -9.87 -0.40 -3.02
N ASP A 61 -10.11 -1.64 -2.60
CA ASP A 61 -9.16 -2.38 -1.79
C ASP A 61 -7.88 -2.69 -2.56
N ARG A 62 -6.79 -2.90 -1.83
CA ARG A 62 -5.49 -3.29 -2.39
C ARG A 62 -4.85 -4.38 -1.56
N VAL A 63 -4.11 -5.27 -2.20
CA VAL A 63 -3.16 -6.16 -1.54
C VAL A 63 -1.76 -5.65 -1.82
N ILE A 64 -1.02 -5.31 -0.76
CA ILE A 64 0.40 -4.96 -0.86
C ILE A 64 1.20 -6.25 -0.70
N ALA A 65 1.96 -6.60 -1.74
CA ALA A 65 2.85 -7.77 -1.78
C ALA A 65 4.30 -7.30 -1.67
N VAL A 66 4.98 -7.67 -0.60
CA VAL A 66 6.35 -7.28 -0.25
C VAL A 66 7.28 -8.48 -0.37
N GLY A 67 8.38 -8.32 -1.10
CA GLY A 67 9.35 -9.40 -1.37
C GLY A 67 9.07 -10.17 -2.66
N ALA A 68 8.31 -9.59 -3.59
CA ALA A 68 7.98 -10.22 -4.87
C ALA A 68 8.07 -9.21 -6.02
N ASP A 69 8.64 -9.65 -7.14
CA ASP A 69 8.57 -8.88 -8.37
C ASP A 69 7.16 -8.92 -8.99
N ARG A 70 6.92 -8.01 -9.93
CA ARG A 70 5.63 -7.87 -10.60
C ARG A 70 5.20 -9.13 -11.35
N ALA A 71 6.11 -9.77 -12.07
CA ALA A 71 5.80 -10.93 -12.90
C ALA A 71 5.36 -12.11 -12.05
N PHE A 72 6.02 -12.31 -10.89
CA PHE A 72 5.64 -13.34 -9.93
C PHE A 72 4.24 -13.10 -9.35
N VAL A 73 3.91 -11.85 -8.97
CA VAL A 73 2.57 -11.50 -8.47
C VAL A 73 1.50 -11.65 -9.56
N GLU A 74 1.74 -11.20 -10.80
CA GLU A 74 0.81 -11.37 -11.92
C GLU A 74 0.58 -12.84 -12.26
N SER A 75 1.63 -13.65 -12.22
CA SER A 75 1.55 -15.11 -12.39
C SER A 75 0.69 -15.76 -11.30
N ALA A 76 0.88 -15.36 -10.04
CA ALA A 76 0.07 -15.82 -8.92
C ALA A 76 -1.41 -15.42 -9.05
N VAL A 77 -1.71 -14.19 -9.46
CA VAL A 77 -3.09 -13.71 -9.73
C VAL A 77 -3.76 -14.60 -10.79
N ARG A 78 -3.05 -14.90 -11.89
CA ARG A 78 -3.55 -15.77 -12.97
C ARG A 78 -3.78 -17.19 -12.49
N ALA A 79 -2.80 -17.77 -11.79
CA ALA A 79 -2.86 -19.15 -11.29
C ALA A 79 -3.92 -19.36 -10.19
N SER A 80 -4.34 -18.29 -9.52
CA SER A 80 -5.45 -18.30 -8.54
C SER A 80 -6.80 -17.93 -9.14
N GLY A 81 -6.91 -17.71 -10.46
CA GLY A 81 -8.17 -17.39 -11.14
C GLY A 81 -8.75 -16.02 -10.80
N LEU A 82 -7.92 -15.09 -10.29
CA LEU A 82 -8.35 -13.78 -9.79
C LEU A 82 -8.38 -12.68 -10.86
N GLN A 83 -8.15 -13.02 -12.13
CA GLN A 83 -8.04 -12.05 -13.22
C GLN A 83 -9.30 -11.17 -13.37
N SER A 84 -10.46 -11.74 -13.08
CA SER A 84 -11.75 -11.04 -13.11
C SER A 84 -12.03 -10.19 -11.87
N ASP A 85 -11.26 -10.37 -10.78
CA ASP A 85 -11.42 -9.66 -9.50
C ASP A 85 -10.39 -8.52 -9.34
N ILE A 86 -9.31 -8.53 -10.14
CA ILE A 86 -8.21 -7.56 -10.07
C ILE A 86 -8.30 -6.58 -11.25
N VAL A 87 -8.11 -5.29 -10.97
CA VAL A 87 -8.01 -4.23 -11.99
C VAL A 87 -6.63 -4.27 -12.65
N LYS A 88 -5.57 -4.24 -11.83
CA LYS A 88 -4.17 -4.29 -12.28
C LYS A 88 -3.23 -4.59 -11.11
N VAL A 89 -2.01 -5.00 -11.45
CA VAL A 89 -0.86 -5.00 -10.53
C VAL A 89 -0.02 -3.77 -10.84
N GLU A 90 0.22 -2.93 -9.84
CA GLU A 90 1.05 -1.72 -9.92
C GLU A 90 2.35 -1.94 -9.16
N SER A 91 3.47 -1.51 -9.73
CA SER A 91 4.77 -1.61 -9.05
C SER A 91 5.01 -0.37 -8.20
N LEU A 92 5.20 -0.57 -6.89
CA LEU A 92 5.65 0.47 -5.97
C LEU A 92 7.18 0.52 -5.92
N SER A 93 7.82 -0.65 -5.94
CA SER A 93 9.26 -0.83 -6.21
C SER A 93 9.50 -2.12 -7.00
N LEU A 94 10.78 -2.46 -7.18
CA LEU A 94 11.20 -3.73 -7.78
C LEU A 94 10.59 -4.95 -7.05
N PHE A 95 10.47 -4.91 -5.72
CA PHE A 95 9.99 -6.02 -4.90
C PHE A 95 8.73 -5.71 -4.07
N VAL A 96 8.07 -4.60 -4.35
CA VAL A 96 6.83 -4.20 -3.68
C VAL A 96 5.77 -3.89 -4.72
N GLN A 97 4.69 -4.68 -4.72
CA GLN A 97 3.60 -4.58 -5.68
C GLN A 97 2.28 -4.24 -4.97
N SER A 98 1.43 -3.45 -5.63
CA SER A 98 0.05 -3.20 -5.23
C SER A 98 -0.88 -3.91 -6.19
N VAL A 99 -1.63 -4.90 -5.69
CA VAL A 99 -2.69 -5.57 -6.43
C VAL A 99 -3.99 -4.81 -6.18
N LEU A 100 -4.45 -4.07 -7.19
CA LEU A 100 -5.66 -3.25 -7.10
C LEU A 100 -6.91 -4.10 -7.32
N CYS A 101 -7.74 -4.25 -6.30
CA CYS A 101 -8.99 -5.00 -6.38
C CYS A 101 -10.06 -4.21 -7.15
N LYS A 102 -11.00 -4.90 -7.79
CA LYS A 102 -12.22 -4.28 -8.33
C LYS A 102 -13.19 -3.91 -7.21
N ILE A 103 -14.15 -3.04 -7.50
CA ILE A 103 -15.26 -2.73 -6.58
C ILE A 103 -15.96 -4.03 -6.18
N GLY A 104 -16.22 -4.19 -4.88
CA GLY A 104 -16.85 -5.39 -4.30
C GLY A 104 -15.89 -6.56 -4.08
N THR A 105 -14.61 -6.44 -4.47
CA THR A 105 -13.57 -7.43 -4.15
C THR A 105 -12.77 -6.97 -2.94
N GLU A 106 -12.86 -7.73 -1.83
CA GLU A 106 -12.15 -7.41 -0.60
C GLU A 106 -10.71 -7.94 -0.59
N ALA A 107 -9.75 -7.13 -0.17
CA ALA A 107 -8.34 -7.52 -0.10
C ALA A 107 -8.08 -8.77 0.77
N PRO A 108 -8.69 -8.97 1.95
CA PRO A 108 -8.53 -10.21 2.72
C PRO A 108 -8.94 -11.48 1.95
N GLY A 109 -10.02 -11.40 1.16
CA GLY A 109 -10.46 -12.52 0.32
C GLY A 109 -9.49 -12.84 -0.80
N VAL A 110 -8.88 -11.81 -1.40
CA VAL A 110 -7.79 -11.97 -2.37
C VAL A 110 -6.58 -12.64 -1.73
N ILE A 111 -6.15 -12.17 -0.54
CA ILE A 111 -5.03 -12.76 0.21
C ILE A 111 -5.27 -14.24 0.49
N ALA A 112 -6.46 -14.62 0.93
CA ALA A 112 -6.81 -16.01 1.21
C ALA A 112 -6.67 -16.91 -0.03
N LYS A 113 -7.03 -16.41 -1.23
CA LYS A 113 -6.95 -17.15 -2.49
C LYS A 113 -5.55 -17.19 -3.10
N ILE A 114 -4.74 -16.14 -2.94
CA ILE A 114 -3.42 -16.02 -3.57
C ILE A 114 -2.27 -16.46 -2.66
N GLY A 115 -2.45 -16.44 -1.34
CA GLY A 115 -1.38 -16.63 -0.36
C GLY A 115 -0.57 -17.92 -0.52
N ASN A 116 -1.22 -19.03 -0.89
CA ASN A 116 -0.54 -20.30 -1.14
C ASN A 116 0.44 -20.26 -2.32
N ARG A 117 0.25 -19.35 -3.28
CA ARG A 117 1.15 -19.14 -4.42
C ARG A 117 2.28 -18.18 -4.10
N LEU A 118 2.08 -17.29 -3.14
CA LEU A 118 3.03 -16.27 -2.71
C LEU A 118 3.65 -16.60 -1.35
N ARG A 119 4.06 -17.87 -1.15
CA ARG A 119 4.72 -18.29 0.10
C ARG A 119 6.02 -17.51 0.30
N GLY A 120 6.25 -17.02 1.51
CA GLY A 120 7.42 -16.19 1.84
C GLY A 120 7.30 -14.72 1.43
N VAL A 121 6.23 -14.33 0.74
CA VAL A 121 5.92 -12.94 0.40
C VAL A 121 5.07 -12.33 1.52
N GLY A 122 5.43 -11.14 1.98
CA GLY A 122 4.60 -10.39 2.93
C GLY A 122 3.36 -9.87 2.24
N LEU A 123 2.17 -10.34 2.66
CA LEU A 123 0.89 -9.86 2.13
C LEU A 123 0.17 -9.01 3.18
N LYS A 124 -0.24 -7.80 2.79
CA LYS A 124 -1.00 -6.89 3.65
C LYS A 124 -2.21 -6.34 2.92
N SER A 125 -3.35 -6.35 3.59
CA SER A 125 -4.56 -5.72 3.09
C SER A 125 -4.52 -4.23 3.37
N TYR A 126 -4.73 -3.42 2.34
CA TYR A 126 -5.21 -2.06 2.50
C TYR A 126 -6.69 -2.05 2.13
N ARG A 127 -7.52 -1.74 3.12
CA ARG A 127 -8.95 -1.52 2.91
C ARG A 127 -9.16 -0.03 2.85
N THR A 128 -9.76 0.45 1.77
CA THR A 128 -10.05 1.88 1.69
C THR A 128 -11.02 2.23 2.81
N PRO A 129 -10.71 3.22 3.66
CA PRO A 129 -11.65 3.70 4.66
C PRO A 129 -12.92 4.14 3.93
N VAL A 130 -14.05 3.52 4.25
CA VAL A 130 -15.34 3.99 3.74
C VAL A 130 -15.57 5.37 4.36
N LYS A 131 -15.37 6.43 3.58
CA LYS A 131 -16.01 7.71 3.89
C LYS A 131 -17.50 7.51 3.63
N LEU A 132 -18.25 7.23 4.69
CA LEU A 132 -19.69 7.51 4.76
C LEU A 132 -19.88 9.02 4.74
#